data_AF-A0AAW2TLI1-F1
#
_entry.id   AF-A0AAW2TLI1-F1
#
_cell.length_a   1.000
_cell.length_b   1.000
_cell.length_c   1.000
_cell.angle_alpha   90.00
_cell.angle_beta   90.00
_cell.angle_gamma   90.00
#
_symmetry.space_group_name_H-M   'P 1'
#
loop_
_entity.id
_entity.type
_entity.pdbx_description
1 polymer ?
#
loop_
_entity_poly.entity_id
_entity_poly.type
_entity_poly.pdbx_seq_one_letter_code
_entity_poly.pdbx_strand_id
1 'polypeptide(L)' 'MKNYIQELSVVPSIAEPVVIFCDNNGAIAEMVGRGYVWIDRVTSAENTADLLTKMVSQIAHAQHLGKMGLRNMSDWL' A
#
# COMPACT_ATOMS: atom_id res chain seq x y z
N MET A 1 -1.03 -5.99 12.08
CA MET A 1 -1.87 -4.91 11.52
C MET A 1 -2.25 -3.85 12.56
N LYS A 2 -2.76 -4.21 13.76
CA LYS A 2 -3.06 -3.23 14.83
C LYS A 2 -1.87 -2.32 15.17
N ASN A 3 -0.67 -2.88 15.34
CA ASN A 3 0.54 -2.10 15.66
C ASN A 3 0.97 -1.18 14.50
N TYR A 4 0.82 -1.63 13.25
CA TYR A 4 1.18 -0.83 12.07
C TYR A 4 0.30 0.42 11.92
N ILE A 5 -1.01 0.30 12.19
CA ILE A 5 -1.95 1.43 12.16
C ILE A 5 -1.65 2.43 13.29
N GLN A 6 -1.22 1.93 14.47
CA GLN A 6 -0.79 2.78 15.58
C GLN A 6 0.52 3.52 15.28
N GLU A 7 1.49 2.87 14.62
CA GLU A 7 2.74 3.50 14.16
C GLU A 7 2.50 4.62 13.13
N LEU A 8 1.47 4.48 12.30
CA LEU A 8 1.02 5.55 11.38
C LEU A 8 0.25 6.68 12.09
N SER A 9 0.09 6.64 13.42
CA SER A 9 -0.73 7.58 14.20
C SER A 9 -2.19 7.66 13.75
N VAL A 10 -2.71 6.59 13.12
CA VAL A 10 -4.09 6.52 12.68
C VAL A 10 -4.95 6.04 13.85
N VAL A 11 -5.85 6.91 14.34
CA VAL A 11 -6.84 6.54 15.37
C VAL A 11 -8.09 6.01 14.67
N PRO A 12 -8.47 4.73 14.86
CA PRO A 12 -9.70 4.22 14.30
C PRO A 12 -10.89 4.92 14.97
N SER A 13 -11.65 5.69 14.19
CA SER A 13 -12.85 6.40 14.65
C SER A 13 -14.14 5.57 14.57
N ILE A 14 -14.09 4.38 13.98
CA ILE A 14 -15.27 3.54 13.76
C ILE A 14 -15.35 2.42 14.80
N ALA A 15 -16.53 2.28 15.43
CA ALA A 15 -16.75 1.32 16.51
C ALA A 15 -16.73 -0.13 16.02
N GLU A 16 -17.19 -0.39 14.79
CA GLU A 16 -17.24 -1.71 14.18
C GLU A 16 -16.69 -1.68 12.75
N PRO A 17 -15.95 -2.72 12.28
CA PRO A 17 -15.44 -2.77 10.93
C PRO A 17 -16.56 -2.79 9.87
N VAL A 18 -16.46 -1.91 8.87
CA VAL A 18 -17.34 -1.97 7.68
C VAL A 18 -16.75 -2.96 6.68
N VAL A 19 -17.57 -3.93 6.24
CA VAL A 19 -17.19 -4.85 5.17
C VAL A 19 -17.38 -4.15 3.84
N ILE A 20 -16.27 -3.81 3.17
CA ILE A 20 -16.26 -3.25 1.81
C ILE A 20 -15.83 -4.37 0.85
N PHE A 21 -16.68 -4.67 -0.14
CA PHE A 21 -16.32 -5.56 -1.23
C PHE A 21 -15.58 -4.76 -2.32
N CYS A 22 -14.28 -5.00 -2.44
CA CYS A 22 -13.41 -4.35 -3.43
C CYS A 22 -13.00 -5.35 -4.54
N ASP A 23 -13.96 -5.90 -5.29
CA ASP A 23 -13.62 -6.67 -6.48
C ASP A 23 -13.45 -5.73 -7.68
N ASN A 24 -12.20 -5.47 -8.03
CA ASN A 24 -11.84 -4.63 -9.18
C ASN A 24 -11.55 -5.44 -10.44
N ASN A 25 -11.68 -6.78 -10.42
CA ASN A 25 -11.23 -7.65 -11.52
C ASN A 25 -11.95 -7.33 -12.83
N GLY A 26 -13.27 -7.13 -12.79
CA GLY A 26 -14.05 -6.78 -13.97
C GLY A 26 -13.67 -5.42 -14.56
N ALA A 27 -13.53 -4.40 -13.70
CA ALA A 27 -13.14 -3.06 -14.11
C ALA A 27 -11.74 -3.03 -14.73
N ILE A 28 -10.79 -3.76 -14.12
CA ILE A 28 -9.43 -3.87 -14.63
C ILE A 28 -9.40 -4.60 -15.98
N ALA A 29 -10.12 -5.72 -16.11
CA ALA A 29 -10.19 -6.48 -17.37
C ALA A 29 -10.75 -5.63 -18.52
N GLU A 30 -11.78 -4.82 -18.26
CA GLU A 30 -12.34 -3.90 -19.25
C GLU A 30 -11.32 -2.82 -19.67
N MET A 31 -10.66 -2.17 -18.71
CA MET A 31 -9.69 -1.10 -19.00
C MET A 31 -8.48 -1.60 -19.78
N VAL A 32 -8.01 -2.82 -19.48
CA VAL A 32 -6.95 -3.48 -20.24
C VAL A 32 -7.44 -3.84 -21.64
N GLY A 33 -8.65 -4.39 -21.79
CA GLY A 33 -9.23 -4.73 -23.08
C GLY A 33 -9.41 -3.51 -24.00
N ARG A 34 -9.67 -2.34 -23.42
CA ARG A 34 -9.74 -1.05 -24.13
C ARG A 34 -8.36 -0.39 -24.36
N GLY A 35 -7.28 -0.93 -23.78
CA GLY A 35 -5.93 -0.40 -23.90
C GLY A 35 -5.66 0.86 -23.05
N TYR A 36 -6.53 1.20 -22.11
CA TYR A 36 -6.32 2.37 -21.22
C TYR A 36 -5.30 2.09 -20.13
N VAL A 37 -5.11 0.83 -19.77
CA VAL A 37 -4.23 0.39 -18.69
C VAL A 37 -3.40 -0.78 -19.20
N TRP A 38 -2.12 -0.81 -18.83
CA TRP A 38 -1.28 -1.99 -18.97
C TRP A 38 -1.05 -2.62 -17.59
N ILE A 39 -0.96 -3.95 -17.55
CA ILE A 39 -0.63 -4.70 -16.35
C ILE A 39 0.75 -5.30 -16.56
N ASP A 40 1.62 -5.12 -15.57
CA ASP A 40 2.90 -5.81 -15.50
C ASP A 40 3.06 -6.51 -14.15
N ARG A 41 3.78 -7.62 -14.13
CA ARG A 41 3.99 -8.41 -12.92
C ARG A 41 5.19 -7.87 -12.16
N VAL A 42 4.93 -7.24 -11.02
CA VAL A 42 5.96 -6.76 -10.09
C VAL A 42 6.37 -7.88 -9.13
N THR A 43 7.67 -7.99 -8.84
CA THR A 43 8.17 -8.96 -7.86
C THR A 43 7.88 -8.50 -6.42
N SER A 44 7.86 -9.43 -5.46
CA SER A 44 7.61 -9.10 -4.04
C SER A 44 8.60 -8.06 -3.50
N ALA A 45 9.88 -8.14 -3.90
CA ALA A 45 10.90 -7.18 -3.44
C ALA A 45 10.63 -5.75 -3.95
N GLU A 46 10.00 -5.61 -5.11
CA GLU A 46 9.73 -4.32 -5.74
C GLU A 46 8.35 -3.77 -5.41
N ASN A 47 7.44 -4.63 -4.92
CA ASN A 47 6.12 -4.23 -4.49
C ASN A 47 6.20 -3.35 -3.24
N THR A 48 6.01 -2.04 -3.41
CA THR A 48 5.99 -1.09 -2.29
C THR A 48 4.88 -1.43 -1.30
N ALA A 49 3.73 -1.94 -1.75
CA ALA A 49 2.62 -2.31 -0.87
C ALA A 49 2.94 -3.47 0.08
N ASP A 50 4.01 -4.23 -0.15
CA ASP A 50 4.46 -5.26 0.79
C ASP A 50 4.82 -4.67 2.15
N LEU A 51 5.25 -3.40 2.20
CA LEU A 51 5.49 -2.66 3.45
C LEU A 51 4.27 -2.71 4.40
N LEU A 52 3.05 -2.73 3.84
CA LEU A 52 1.80 -2.70 4.61
C LEU A 52 1.28 -4.10 4.96
N THR A 53 1.83 -5.15 4.33
CA THR A 53 1.20 -6.49 4.32
C THR A 53 2.15 -7.61 4.74
N LYS A 54 3.46 -7.36 4.78
CA LYS A 54 4.50 -8.36 5.09
C LYS A 54 5.56 -7.78 6.03
N MET A 55 6.27 -8.67 6.72
CA MET A 55 7.49 -8.31 7.43
C MET A 55 8.63 -8.17 6.43
N VAL A 56 9.24 -6.99 6.36
CA VAL A 56 10.37 -6.67 5.48
C VAL A 56 11.57 -6.21 6.30
N SER A 57 12.78 -6.31 5.73
CA SER A 57 14.00 -5.81 6.39
C SER A 57 13.96 -4.29 6.54
N GLN A 58 14.69 -3.72 7.50
CA GLN A 58 14.76 -2.26 7.69
C GLN A 58 15.29 -1.50 6.46
N ILE A 59 16.19 -2.12 5.69
CA ILE A 59 16.74 -1.54 4.45
C ILE A 59 15.65 -1.47 3.38
N ALA A 60 14.92 -2.58 3.18
CA ALA A 60 13.79 -2.62 2.25
C ALA A 60 12.70 -1.63 2.69
N HIS A 61 12.42 -1.55 4.00
CA HIS A 61 11.48 -0.62 4.59
C HIS A 61 11.81 0.84 4.25
N ALA A 62 13.05 1.28 4.47
CA ALA A 62 13.49 2.63 4.13
C ALA A 62 13.40 2.93 2.62
N GLN A 63 13.80 1.98 1.78
CA GLN A 63 13.69 2.10 0.32
C GLN A 63 12.23 2.22 -0.15
N HIS A 64 11.35 1.40 0.41
CA HIS A 64 9.93 1.40 0.06
C HIS A 64 9.22 2.68 0.55
N LEU A 65 9.55 3.21 1.74
CA LEU A 65 9.03 4.50 2.22
C LEU A 65 9.38 5.64 1.25
N GLY A 66 10.64 5.70 0.80
CA GLY A 66 11.08 6.66 -0.20
C GLY A 66 10.31 6.55 -1.51
N LYS A 67 10.07 5.33 -2.01
CA LYS A 67 9.25 5.08 -3.21
C LYS A 67 7.79 5.48 -3.04
N MET A 68 7.25 5.43 -1.82
CA MET A 68 5.90 5.91 -1.51
C MET A 68 5.83 7.44 -1.32
N GLY A 69 6.97 8.13 -1.30
CA GLY A 69 7.02 9.56 -0.99
C GLY A 69 6.81 9.87 0.50
N LEU A 70 6.88 8.86 1.38
CA LEU A 70 6.81 9.04 2.83
C LEU A 70 8.20 9.40 3.36
N ARG A 71 8.28 10.47 4.15
CA ARG A 71 9.51 10.95 4.80
C ARG A 71 9.29 11.15 6.28
N ASN A 72 10.35 11.08 7.08
CA ASN A 72 10.24 11.39 8.50
C ASN A 72 9.83 12.85 8.65
N MET A 73 8.99 13.17 9.63
CA MET A 73 8.52 14.53 9.89
C MET A 73 9.67 15.52 10.13
N SER A 74 10.81 15.05 10.66
CA SER A 74 12.04 15.84 10.78
C SER A 74 12.58 16.35 9.44
N ASP A 75 12.33 15.63 8.35
CA ASP A 75 12.91 15.89 7.03
C ASP A 75 12.08 16.90 6.21
N TRP A 76 11.01 17.46 6.80
CA TRP A 76 10.12 18.45 6.19
C TRP A 76 10.48 19.90 6.57
N LEU A 77 11.35 20.08 7.56
CA LEU A 77 11.86 21.37 8.02
C LEU A 77 13.21 21.69 7.38
#